data_AF-A0A9E5F457-F1
#
_entry.id   AF-A0A9E5F457-F1
#
_cell.length_a   1.000
_cell.length_b   1.000
_cell.length_c   1.000
_cell.angle_alpha   90.00
_cell.angle_beta   90.00
_cell.angle_gamma   90.00
#
_symmetry.space_group_name_H-M   'P 1'
#
loop_
_entity.id
_entity.type
_entity.pdbx_description
1 polymer ?
#
loop_
_entity_poly.entity_id
_entity_poly.type
_entity_poly.pdbx_seq_one_letter_code
_entity_poly.pdbx_strand_id
1 'polypeptide(L)'
;MKLAILGFLLVSLGAPALAAEPDQLVGQKAHFKLDKNPKRTSSMIKDGTFLGTIKKYHPDTDAGPAMEVTLDYKFNVQWVGDQTGVETGFIDYQYFTPEFLESLRKNKKYESENFKAIHQGYESVKTLSGKSYPNCDIVLLYDIKDTLNNELRSTLSGFLASIVQAKTQADIQDLKVQIRVYPGIPVLGAVQIDVSGKYEGMAVKAGADYEAH
;
A
#
# COMPACT_ATOMS: atom_id res chain seq x y z
N MET A 1 18.16 -27.70 -54.38
CA MET A 1 17.18 -26.58 -54.28
C MET A 1 16.21 -26.94 -53.16
N LYS A 2 16.46 -26.57 -51.89
CA LYS A 2 16.13 -25.27 -51.26
C LYS A 2 14.70 -24.82 -51.55
N LEU A 3 13.79 -25.05 -50.62
CA LEU A 3 12.99 -23.99 -49.96
C LEU A 3 12.36 -24.58 -48.69
N ALA A 4 12.96 -24.29 -47.53
CA ALA A 4 12.34 -24.49 -46.22
C ALA A 4 11.61 -23.18 -45.88
N ILE A 5 10.29 -23.22 -45.80
CA ILE A 5 9.49 -22.08 -45.35
C ILE A 5 9.47 -22.11 -43.82
N LEU A 6 10.32 -21.25 -43.27
CA LEU A 6 10.43 -20.91 -41.86
C LEU A 6 9.25 -19.99 -41.50
N GLY A 7 8.13 -20.56 -41.05
CA GLY A 7 7.00 -19.82 -40.52
C GLY A 7 7.13 -19.63 -39.01
N PHE A 8 8.08 -18.81 -38.58
CA PHE A 8 8.24 -18.42 -37.17
C PHE A 8 7.19 -17.34 -36.85
N LEU A 9 5.96 -17.77 -36.54
CA LEU A 9 4.97 -16.88 -35.93
C LEU A 9 5.35 -16.72 -34.44
N LEU A 10 6.21 -15.75 -34.16
CA LEU A 10 6.29 -15.13 -32.84
C LEU A 10 4.98 -14.33 -32.67
N VAL A 11 3.94 -14.99 -32.16
CA VAL A 11 2.84 -14.25 -31.53
C VAL A 11 3.45 -13.71 -30.24
N SER A 12 3.85 -12.45 -30.29
CA SER A 12 4.11 -11.67 -29.09
C SER A 12 2.87 -11.76 -28.21
N LEU A 13 2.95 -12.56 -27.15
CA LEU A 13 2.11 -12.44 -25.97
C LEU A 13 2.37 -11.04 -25.39
N GLY A 14 1.71 -10.04 -25.97
CA GLY A 14 1.54 -8.76 -25.30
C GLY A 14 0.75 -9.05 -24.04
N ALA A 15 1.44 -9.02 -22.90
CA ALA A 15 0.78 -9.09 -21.60
C ALA A 15 -0.30 -7.99 -21.56
N PRO A 16 -1.52 -8.28 -21.06
CA PRO A 16 -2.53 -7.25 -20.91
C PRO A 16 -1.99 -6.19 -19.96
N ALA A 17 -1.77 -5.00 -20.52
CA ALA A 17 -1.31 -3.82 -19.81
C ALA A 17 -2.42 -3.33 -18.88
N LEU A 18 -2.29 -3.68 -17.59
CA LEU A 18 -2.55 -2.94 -16.36
C LEU A 18 -3.75 -1.95 -16.22
N ALA A 19 -4.62 -1.73 -17.19
CA ALA A 19 -5.87 -1.01 -16.99
C ALA A 19 -6.87 -1.96 -16.31
N ALA A 20 -6.78 -2.07 -14.98
CA ALA A 20 -7.75 -2.84 -14.23
C ALA A 20 -9.04 -2.01 -14.16
N GLU A 21 -10.03 -2.39 -14.96
CA GLU A 21 -11.40 -1.89 -14.82
C GLU A 21 -11.80 -1.95 -13.32
N PRO A 22 -12.59 -0.99 -12.80
CA PRO A 22 -12.91 -0.95 -11.38
C PRO A 22 -13.44 -2.29 -10.84
N ASP A 23 -14.25 -2.99 -11.66
CA ASP A 23 -14.81 -4.31 -11.33
C ASP A 23 -13.76 -5.42 -11.17
N GLN A 24 -12.58 -5.30 -11.80
CA GLN A 24 -11.45 -6.24 -11.64
C GLN A 24 -10.63 -5.98 -10.37
N LEU A 25 -10.76 -4.79 -9.81
CA LEU A 25 -10.12 -4.40 -8.56
C LEU A 25 -10.96 -4.81 -7.35
N VAL A 26 -12.29 -4.67 -7.44
CA VAL A 26 -13.20 -5.04 -6.36
C VAL A 26 -13.04 -6.52 -6.00
N GLY A 27 -12.90 -6.79 -4.71
CA GLY A 27 -12.69 -8.12 -4.16
C GLY A 27 -11.23 -8.56 -4.07
N GLN A 28 -10.28 -7.80 -4.62
CA GLN A 28 -8.85 -8.07 -4.42
C GLN A 28 -8.48 -8.01 -2.94
N LYS A 29 -7.62 -8.94 -2.54
CA LYS A 29 -7.14 -9.12 -1.17
C LYS A 29 -5.63 -9.23 -1.15
N ALA A 30 -4.99 -8.55 -0.21
CA ALA A 30 -3.58 -8.68 0.04
C ALA A 30 -3.34 -8.94 1.53
N HIS A 31 -2.75 -10.10 1.83
CA HIS A 31 -2.35 -10.48 3.17
C HIS A 31 -0.93 -10.01 3.42
N PHE A 32 -0.71 -9.43 4.60
CA PHE A 32 0.60 -8.95 5.01
C PHE A 32 0.93 -9.44 6.40
N LYS A 33 2.21 -9.72 6.60
CA LYS A 33 2.77 -10.11 7.89
C LYS A 33 3.80 -9.10 8.34
N LEU A 34 3.68 -8.68 9.58
CA LEU A 34 4.56 -7.70 10.20
C LEU A 34 6.01 -8.19 10.20
N ASP A 35 6.91 -7.34 9.70
CA ASP A 35 8.36 -7.52 9.78
C ASP A 35 8.85 -7.02 11.14
N LYS A 36 9.61 -7.83 11.87
CA LYS A 36 10.17 -7.47 13.18
C LYS A 36 11.47 -6.68 13.08
N ASN A 37 11.93 -6.36 11.88
CA ASN A 37 13.13 -5.58 11.66
C ASN A 37 13.01 -4.20 12.35
N PRO A 38 13.91 -3.85 13.29
CA PRO A 38 13.83 -2.61 14.05
C PRO A 38 14.03 -1.35 13.19
N LYS A 39 14.43 -1.49 11.91
CA LYS A 39 14.42 -0.38 10.96
C LYS A 39 13.01 -0.02 10.51
N ARG A 40 12.11 -1.01 10.41
CA ARG A 40 10.76 -0.87 9.83
C ARG A 40 9.64 -0.88 10.86
N THR A 41 9.83 -1.58 11.98
CA THR A 41 8.79 -1.78 13.01
C THR A 41 9.29 -1.38 14.39
N SER A 42 8.42 -0.74 15.18
CA SER A 42 8.72 -0.37 16.57
C SER A 42 8.81 -1.61 17.45
N SER A 43 9.75 -1.62 18.40
CA SER A 43 9.99 -2.76 19.30
C SER A 43 8.77 -3.14 20.17
N MET A 44 7.82 -2.23 20.30
CA MET A 44 6.58 -2.47 21.03
C MET A 44 5.66 -3.47 20.33
N ILE A 45 5.79 -3.70 19.03
CA ILE A 45 4.95 -4.67 18.31
C ILE A 45 5.70 -6.00 18.21
N LYS A 46 5.17 -7.05 18.83
CA LYS A 46 5.82 -8.38 18.88
C LYS A 46 5.57 -9.19 17.62
N ASP A 47 4.36 -9.10 17.09
CA ASP A 47 3.91 -9.68 15.83
C ASP A 47 2.58 -9.07 15.39
N GLY A 48 2.17 -9.41 14.18
CA GLY A 48 0.84 -9.11 13.68
C GLY A 48 0.71 -9.36 12.19
N THR A 49 -0.52 -9.21 11.73
CA THR A 49 -0.92 -9.35 10.33
C THR A 49 -1.94 -8.30 9.98
N PHE A 50 -2.02 -7.97 8.69
CA PHE A 50 -3.14 -7.21 8.16
C PHE A 50 -3.59 -7.72 6.81
N LEU A 51 -4.87 -7.50 6.53
CA LEU A 51 -5.54 -7.86 5.29
C LEU A 51 -6.09 -6.59 4.67
N GLY A 52 -5.49 -6.18 3.55
CA GLY A 52 -6.07 -5.14 2.69
C GLY A 52 -7.13 -5.77 1.79
N THR A 53 -8.32 -5.17 1.72
CA THR A 53 -9.38 -5.60 0.80
C THR A 53 -9.95 -4.41 0.06
N ILE A 54 -10.05 -4.49 -1.27
CA ILE A 54 -10.83 -3.53 -2.06
C ILE A 54 -12.30 -3.98 -2.02
N LYS A 55 -13.17 -3.20 -1.37
CA LYS A 55 -14.58 -3.58 -1.14
C LYS A 55 -15.50 -3.15 -2.25
N LYS A 56 -15.35 -1.90 -2.72
CA LYS A 56 -16.32 -1.29 -3.62
C LYS A 56 -15.69 -0.14 -4.40
N TYR A 57 -16.15 0.03 -5.64
CA TYR A 57 -15.90 1.23 -6.44
C TYR A 57 -17.03 2.23 -6.25
N HIS A 58 -16.68 3.50 -6.04
CA HIS A 58 -17.59 4.63 -5.88
C HIS A 58 -17.30 5.63 -7.01
N PRO A 59 -18.09 5.64 -8.10
CA PRO A 59 -17.81 6.50 -9.25
C PRO A 59 -18.06 7.99 -8.98
N ASP A 60 -18.98 8.30 -8.06
CA ASP A 60 -19.51 9.65 -7.85
C ASP A 60 -19.26 10.12 -6.40
N THR A 61 -17.99 10.20 -5.98
CA THR A 61 -17.65 10.92 -4.73
C THR A 61 -17.40 12.40 -5.03
N ASP A 62 -17.51 13.25 -4.01
CA ASP A 62 -17.23 14.68 -4.12
C ASP A 62 -15.79 14.98 -4.57
N ALA A 63 -14.84 14.05 -4.37
CA ALA A 63 -13.44 14.15 -4.81
C ALA A 63 -13.16 13.42 -6.16
N GLY A 64 -14.19 12.85 -6.78
CA GLY A 64 -14.09 12.03 -8.00
C GLY A 64 -14.17 10.52 -7.72
N PRO A 65 -13.90 9.67 -8.73
CA PRO A 65 -14.02 8.22 -8.55
C PRO A 65 -13.01 7.66 -7.54
N ALA A 66 -13.47 6.81 -6.62
CA ALA A 66 -12.64 6.24 -5.55
C ALA A 66 -12.93 4.76 -5.30
N MET A 67 -11.94 4.06 -4.74
CA MET A 67 -12.06 2.69 -4.25
C MET A 67 -12.16 2.71 -2.72
N GLU A 68 -13.17 2.05 -2.18
CA GLU A 68 -13.27 1.76 -0.75
C GLU A 68 -12.34 0.59 -0.42
N VAL A 69 -11.39 0.83 0.47
CA VAL A 69 -10.39 -0.13 0.92
C VAL A 69 -10.52 -0.34 2.42
N THR A 70 -10.61 -1.59 2.85
CA THR A 70 -10.54 -1.94 4.27
C THR A 70 -9.18 -2.51 4.62
N LEU A 71 -8.75 -2.23 5.84
CA LEU A 71 -7.57 -2.78 6.46
C LEU A 71 -8.00 -3.49 7.75
N ASP A 72 -8.17 -4.80 7.66
CA ASP A 72 -8.39 -5.65 8.83
C ASP A 72 -7.03 -5.95 9.47
N TYR A 73 -6.87 -5.70 10.77
CA TYR A 73 -5.59 -5.85 11.45
C TYR A 73 -5.67 -6.64 12.75
N LYS A 74 -4.57 -7.33 13.06
CA LYS A 74 -4.35 -8.02 14.34
C LYS A 74 -2.88 -7.92 14.75
N PHE A 75 -2.60 -7.35 15.91
CA PHE A 75 -1.24 -7.18 16.45
C PHE A 75 -1.14 -7.69 17.88
N ASN A 76 0.03 -8.16 18.27
CA ASN A 76 0.39 -8.32 19.67
C ASN A 76 1.32 -7.16 20.08
N VAL A 77 0.81 -6.25 20.89
CA VAL A 77 1.57 -5.10 21.40
C VAL A 77 2.11 -5.43 22.79
N GLN A 78 3.38 -5.14 23.02
CA GLN A 78 4.06 -5.33 24.29
C GLN A 78 3.31 -4.58 25.40
N TRP A 79 3.04 -5.26 26.51
CA TRP A 79 2.33 -4.77 27.69
C TRP A 79 0.81 -4.57 27.52
N VAL A 80 0.31 -4.44 26.30
CA VAL A 80 -1.13 -4.26 26.00
C VAL A 80 -1.81 -5.57 25.62
N GLY A 81 -1.06 -6.48 24.98
CA GLY A 81 -1.58 -7.74 24.46
C GLY A 81 -2.15 -7.59 23.04
N ASP A 82 -3.15 -8.40 22.73
CA ASP A 82 -3.72 -8.48 21.39
C ASP A 82 -4.59 -7.25 21.09
N GLN A 83 -4.36 -6.62 19.94
CA GLN A 83 -5.12 -5.51 19.40
C GLN A 83 -5.67 -5.92 18.04
N THR A 84 -6.97 -5.71 17.83
CA THR A 84 -7.64 -6.02 16.56
C THR A 84 -8.56 -4.88 16.17
N GLY A 85 -8.68 -4.64 14.87
CA GLY A 85 -9.61 -3.64 14.36
C GLY A 85 -9.75 -3.73 12.84
N VAL A 86 -10.66 -2.92 12.34
CA VAL A 86 -10.92 -2.77 10.91
C VAL A 86 -11.01 -1.29 10.64
N GLU A 87 -10.12 -0.78 9.80
CA GLU A 87 -10.19 0.59 9.32
C GLU A 87 -10.68 0.60 7.87
N THR A 88 -11.43 1.63 7.50
CA THR A 88 -11.96 1.79 6.13
C THR A 88 -11.59 3.16 5.61
N GLY A 89 -11.08 3.21 4.38
CA GLY A 89 -10.72 4.46 3.73
C GLY A 89 -11.07 4.47 2.24
N PHE A 90 -11.18 5.66 1.68
CA PHE A 90 -11.37 5.88 0.25
C PHE A 90 -10.04 6.27 -0.39
N ILE A 91 -9.68 5.58 -1.47
CA ILE A 91 -8.46 5.81 -2.23
C ILE A 91 -8.86 6.16 -3.65
N ASP A 92 -8.46 7.34 -4.16
CA ASP A 92 -8.81 7.76 -5.52
C ASP A 92 -8.48 6.66 -6.54
N TYR A 93 -9.41 6.43 -7.47
CA TYR A 93 -9.29 5.36 -8.46
C TYR A 93 -8.05 5.51 -9.33
N GLN A 94 -7.63 6.76 -9.59
CA GLN A 94 -6.39 7.06 -10.33
C GLN A 94 -5.16 6.32 -9.78
N TYR A 95 -5.09 6.03 -8.48
CA TYR A 95 -3.93 5.34 -7.89
C TYR A 95 -3.84 3.86 -8.25
N PHE A 96 -4.92 3.28 -8.75
CA PHE A 96 -4.96 1.90 -9.21
C PHE A 96 -4.65 1.77 -10.71
N THR A 97 -4.48 2.88 -11.42
CA THR A 97 -4.24 2.87 -12.86
C THR A 97 -2.74 2.91 -13.20
N PRO A 98 -2.34 2.40 -14.38
CA PRO A 98 -0.95 2.43 -14.83
C PRO A 98 -0.40 3.83 -14.96
N GLU A 99 -1.24 4.75 -15.42
CA GLU A 99 -0.88 6.13 -15.75
C GLU A 99 -0.40 6.87 -14.50
N PHE A 100 -0.92 6.54 -13.32
CA PHE A 100 -0.43 7.12 -12.08
C PHE A 100 1.04 6.76 -11.81
N LEU A 101 1.39 5.47 -11.84
CA LEU A 101 2.77 5.04 -11.60
C LEU A 101 3.71 5.54 -12.70
N GLU A 102 3.27 5.52 -13.96
CA GLU A 102 4.06 6.05 -15.08
C GLU A 102 4.32 7.55 -14.95
N SER A 103 3.28 8.32 -14.63
CA SER A 103 3.38 9.76 -14.36
C SER A 103 4.28 10.02 -13.16
N LEU A 104 4.13 9.27 -12.08
CA LEU A 104 4.94 9.40 -10.87
C LEU A 104 6.41 9.04 -11.12
N ARG A 105 6.70 8.00 -11.92
CA ARG A 105 8.07 7.64 -12.33
C ARG A 105 8.74 8.75 -13.16
N LYS A 106 7.97 9.37 -14.07
CA LYS A 106 8.44 10.44 -14.97
C LYS A 106 8.66 11.75 -14.22
N ASN A 107 7.67 12.17 -13.43
CA ASN A 107 7.63 13.47 -12.78
C ASN A 107 8.29 13.45 -11.39
N LYS A 108 8.57 12.26 -10.84
CA LYS A 108 9.12 11.99 -9.50
C LYS A 108 8.26 12.42 -8.33
N LYS A 109 7.28 13.30 -8.55
CA LYS A 109 6.39 13.84 -7.53
C LYS A 109 4.96 13.86 -8.03
N TYR A 110 4.05 13.76 -7.08
CA TYR A 110 2.63 13.93 -7.27
C TYR A 110 2.07 14.66 -6.05
N GLU A 111 1.10 15.55 -6.28
CA GLU A 111 0.46 16.33 -5.23
C GLU A 111 -1.04 16.37 -5.53
N SER A 112 -1.84 15.97 -4.54
CA SER A 112 -3.29 16.13 -4.53
C SER A 112 -3.72 16.92 -3.29
N GLU A 113 -5.02 17.16 -3.19
CA GLU A 113 -5.61 17.76 -1.99
C GLU A 113 -5.51 16.84 -0.76
N ASN A 114 -5.42 15.52 -0.99
CA ASN A 114 -5.42 14.50 0.06
C ASN A 114 -4.01 14.15 0.56
N PHE A 115 -3.03 14.05 -0.35
CA PHE A 115 -1.65 13.72 0.01
C PHE A 115 -0.64 14.10 -1.08
N LYS A 116 0.65 13.96 -0.74
CA LYS A 116 1.76 14.05 -1.68
C LYS A 116 2.43 12.70 -1.82
N ALA A 117 2.93 12.39 -3.02
CA ALA A 117 3.69 11.18 -3.29
C ALA A 117 5.02 11.49 -3.99
N ILE A 118 6.07 10.71 -3.68
CA ILE A 118 7.37 10.77 -4.35
C ILE A 118 7.79 9.37 -4.81
N HIS A 119 8.28 9.26 -6.05
CA HIS A 119 9.03 8.10 -6.53
C HIS A 119 10.48 8.17 -6.05
N GLN A 120 10.89 7.23 -5.22
CA GLN A 120 12.24 7.18 -4.63
C GLN A 120 13.20 6.27 -5.42
N GLY A 121 12.77 5.71 -6.55
CA GLY A 121 13.58 4.83 -7.39
C GLY A 121 13.06 3.39 -7.39
N TYR A 122 13.98 2.46 -7.65
CA TYR A 122 13.68 1.04 -7.77
C TYR A 122 14.56 0.22 -6.83
N GLU A 123 14.00 -0.85 -6.27
CA GLU A 123 14.73 -1.79 -5.42
C GLU A 123 14.22 -3.22 -5.63
N SER A 124 15.13 -4.19 -5.53
CA SER A 124 14.74 -5.60 -5.44
C SER A 124 14.40 -5.94 -4.01
N VAL A 125 13.16 -6.35 -3.79
CA VAL A 125 12.60 -6.61 -2.46
C VAL A 125 12.48 -8.11 -2.23
N LYS A 126 12.78 -8.57 -1.02
CA LYS A 126 12.56 -9.95 -0.60
C LYS A 126 11.60 -9.96 0.59
N THR A 127 10.49 -10.68 0.47
CA THR A 127 9.51 -10.79 1.54
C THR A 127 9.99 -11.70 2.66
N LEU A 128 9.30 -11.67 3.81
CA LEU A 128 9.53 -12.60 4.93
C LEU A 128 9.43 -14.08 4.55
N SER A 129 8.62 -14.44 3.56
CA SER A 129 8.54 -15.82 3.03
C SER A 129 9.74 -16.20 2.14
N GLY A 130 10.62 -15.25 1.88
CA GLY A 130 11.81 -15.43 1.05
C GLY A 130 11.57 -15.23 -0.45
N LYS A 131 10.36 -14.86 -0.87
CA LYS A 131 10.04 -14.56 -2.27
C LYS A 131 10.65 -13.23 -2.68
N SER A 132 11.35 -13.23 -3.82
CA SER A 132 12.00 -12.03 -4.35
C SER A 132 11.17 -11.39 -5.45
N TYR A 133 11.11 -10.07 -5.41
CA TYR A 133 10.43 -9.20 -6.35
C TYR A 133 11.45 -8.19 -6.89
N PRO A 134 11.94 -8.34 -8.14
CA PRO A 134 12.93 -7.43 -8.71
C PRO A 134 12.28 -6.10 -9.12
N ASN A 135 13.06 -5.02 -9.14
CA ASN A 135 12.64 -3.73 -9.71
C ASN A 135 11.31 -3.17 -9.17
N CYS A 136 11.03 -3.33 -7.87
CA CYS A 136 9.88 -2.70 -7.25
C CYS A 136 10.01 -1.18 -7.26
N ASP A 137 8.94 -0.46 -7.59
CA ASP A 137 8.89 0.99 -7.40
C ASP A 137 8.83 1.30 -5.90
N ILE A 138 9.67 2.23 -5.45
CA ILE A 138 9.58 2.75 -4.09
C ILE A 138 8.77 4.05 -4.13
N VAL A 139 7.61 4.03 -3.49
CA VAL A 139 6.71 5.18 -3.41
C VAL A 139 6.55 5.62 -1.97
N LEU A 140 6.82 6.89 -1.69
CA LEU A 140 6.57 7.52 -0.39
C LEU A 140 5.35 8.42 -0.47
N LEU A 141 4.31 8.11 0.30
CA LEU A 141 3.19 8.99 0.59
C LEU A 141 3.46 9.80 1.86
N TYR A 142 3.22 11.10 1.82
CA TYR A 142 3.44 12.03 2.93
C TYR A 142 2.48 13.22 2.84
N ASP A 143 2.46 14.07 3.87
CA ASP A 143 1.50 15.20 3.96
C ASP A 143 0.06 14.71 3.75
N ILE A 144 -0.25 13.55 4.36
CA ILE A 144 -1.56 12.91 4.27
C ILE A 144 -2.50 13.69 5.17
N LYS A 145 -3.57 14.22 4.58
CA LYS A 145 -4.57 15.08 5.22
C LYS A 145 -5.88 14.32 5.38
N ASP A 146 -6.60 14.66 6.43
CA ASP A 146 -8.02 14.35 6.49
C ASP A 146 -8.75 15.40 5.67
N THR A 147 -9.48 14.96 4.66
CA THR A 147 -10.43 15.80 3.94
C THR A 147 -11.83 15.23 4.16
N LEU A 148 -12.88 15.99 3.83
CA LEU A 148 -14.27 15.51 3.94
C LEU A 148 -14.52 14.18 3.22
N ASN A 149 -13.67 13.84 2.23
CA ASN A 149 -13.81 12.68 1.35
C ASN A 149 -12.65 11.70 1.46
N ASN A 150 -11.70 11.92 2.37
CA ASN A 150 -10.54 11.06 2.53
C ASN A 150 -10.18 10.90 4.01
N GLU A 151 -10.53 9.73 4.55
CA GLU A 151 -10.22 9.33 5.92
C GLU A 151 -8.92 8.51 6.02
N LEU A 152 -8.06 8.53 4.98
CA LEU A 152 -6.82 7.77 4.97
C LEU A 152 -5.90 8.18 6.13
N ARG A 153 -5.82 9.48 6.45
CA ARG A 153 -5.05 9.95 7.60
C ARG A 153 -5.66 9.43 8.89
N SER A 154 -6.96 9.59 9.11
CA SER A 154 -7.71 9.07 10.27
C SER A 154 -7.49 7.56 10.45
N THR A 155 -7.67 6.77 9.40
CA THR A 155 -7.43 5.31 9.34
C THR A 155 -6.01 4.95 9.77
N LEU A 156 -5.01 5.55 9.14
CA LEU A 156 -3.60 5.23 9.42
C LEU A 156 -3.15 5.73 10.80
N SER A 157 -3.67 6.88 11.23
CA SER A 157 -3.44 7.41 12.57
C SER A 157 -4.14 6.58 13.64
N GLY A 158 -5.34 6.06 13.39
CA GLY A 158 -6.03 5.09 14.25
C GLY A 158 -5.24 3.81 14.42
N PHE A 159 -4.76 3.27 13.29
CA PHE A 159 -3.86 2.13 13.28
C PHE A 159 -2.61 2.39 14.16
N LEU A 160 -1.88 3.50 13.95
CA LEU A 160 -0.70 3.82 14.75
C LEU A 160 -1.03 4.15 16.22
N ALA A 161 -2.15 4.82 16.49
CA ALA A 161 -2.61 5.16 17.83
C ALA A 161 -2.86 3.90 18.67
N SER A 162 -3.38 2.83 18.06
CA SER A 162 -3.58 1.54 18.74
C SER A 162 -2.28 0.92 19.27
N ILE A 163 -1.14 1.21 18.60
CA ILE A 163 0.18 0.69 19.00
C ILE A 163 0.72 1.46 20.20
N VAL A 164 0.56 2.78 20.26
CA VAL A 164 1.06 3.63 21.35
C VAL A 164 0.04 3.92 22.45
N GLN A 165 -1.18 3.41 22.33
CA GLN A 165 -2.30 3.75 23.22
C GLN A 165 -2.56 5.26 23.32
N ALA A 166 -2.44 5.97 22.19
CA ALA A 166 -2.80 7.38 22.13
C ALA A 166 -4.30 7.53 22.40
N LYS A 167 -4.68 8.56 23.17
CA LYS A 167 -6.08 8.84 23.46
C LYS A 167 -6.83 9.31 22.22
N THR A 168 -6.14 9.99 21.32
CA THR A 168 -6.73 10.49 20.08
C THR A 168 -5.83 10.18 18.88
N GLN A 169 -6.44 9.94 17.73
CA GLN A 169 -5.71 9.72 16.47
C GLN A 169 -4.93 10.98 16.03
N ALA A 170 -5.45 12.16 16.39
CA ALA A 170 -4.83 13.46 16.08
C ALA A 170 -3.44 13.62 16.71
N ASP A 171 -3.11 12.82 17.73
CA ASP A 171 -1.80 12.86 18.39
C ASP A 171 -0.67 12.28 17.51
N ILE A 172 -1.01 11.58 16.41
CA ILE A 172 -0.04 11.05 15.45
C ILE A 172 0.36 12.11 14.42
N GLN A 173 1.62 12.53 14.50
CA GLN A 173 2.23 13.55 13.65
C GLN A 173 3.13 12.93 12.57
N ASP A 174 3.50 13.72 11.56
CA ASP A 174 4.46 13.34 10.50
C ASP A 174 4.15 11.99 9.83
N LEU A 175 2.87 11.69 9.62
CA LEU A 175 2.42 10.42 9.04
C LEU A 175 2.98 10.22 7.63
N LYS A 176 3.56 9.04 7.40
CA LYS A 176 4.17 8.63 6.14
C LYS A 176 3.86 7.16 5.86
N VAL A 177 3.65 6.84 4.59
CA VAL A 177 3.51 5.46 4.11
C VAL A 177 4.51 5.23 2.99
N GLN A 178 5.41 4.28 3.17
CA GLN A 178 6.35 3.89 2.12
C GLN A 178 5.99 2.51 1.59
N ILE A 179 5.66 2.45 0.31
CA ILE A 179 5.15 1.26 -0.37
C ILE A 179 6.19 0.82 -1.40
N ARG A 180 6.44 -0.49 -1.47
CA ARG A 180 7.21 -1.10 -2.57
C ARG A 180 6.22 -1.77 -3.48
N VAL A 181 6.07 -1.24 -4.69
CA VAL A 181 5.03 -1.66 -5.63
C VAL A 181 5.62 -2.57 -6.69
N TYR A 182 4.95 -3.69 -6.97
CA TYR A 182 5.30 -4.62 -8.03
C TYR A 182 4.06 -4.97 -8.87
N PRO A 183 4.17 -5.00 -10.21
CA PRO A 183 3.04 -5.35 -11.08
C PRO A 183 2.46 -6.74 -10.79
N GLY A 184 1.13 -6.84 -10.82
CA GLY A 184 0.42 -8.11 -10.61
C GLY A 184 0.25 -8.53 -9.15
N ILE A 185 0.66 -7.68 -8.19
CA ILE A 185 0.33 -7.88 -6.78
C ILE A 185 -1.06 -7.27 -6.50
N PRO A 186 -1.94 -7.94 -5.75
CA PRO A 186 -3.25 -7.39 -5.40
C PRO A 186 -3.12 -6.11 -4.56
N VAL A 187 -4.18 -5.29 -4.52
CA VAL A 187 -4.30 -4.13 -3.62
C VAL A 187 -3.11 -3.17 -3.72
N LEU A 188 -3.18 -2.23 -4.67
CA LEU A 188 -2.12 -1.25 -4.98
C LEU A 188 -0.76 -1.84 -5.34
N GLY A 189 -0.66 -3.14 -5.62
CA GLY A 189 0.60 -3.77 -6.02
C GLY A 189 1.63 -3.87 -4.89
N ALA A 190 1.24 -3.69 -3.63
CA ALA A 190 2.18 -3.53 -2.54
C ALA A 190 2.82 -4.87 -2.11
N VAL A 191 4.14 -4.98 -2.30
CA VAL A 191 4.96 -6.10 -1.79
C VAL A 191 5.40 -5.85 -0.35
N GLN A 192 5.69 -4.59 -0.02
CA GLN A 192 6.00 -4.13 1.33
C GLN A 192 5.30 -2.81 1.60
N ILE A 193 4.80 -2.65 2.82
CA ILE A 193 4.17 -1.42 3.30
C ILE A 193 4.81 -1.07 4.64
N ASP A 194 5.33 0.15 4.74
CA ASP A 194 5.84 0.71 5.98
C ASP A 194 5.03 1.96 6.34
N VAL A 195 4.27 1.90 7.42
CA VAL A 195 3.54 3.05 7.97
C VAL A 195 4.33 3.59 9.14
N SER A 196 4.53 4.90 9.19
CA SER A 196 5.26 5.56 10.27
C SER A 196 4.69 6.93 10.62
N GLY A 197 4.88 7.33 11.87
CA GLY A 197 4.49 8.63 12.41
C GLY A 197 5.22 8.92 13.70
N LYS A 198 4.81 9.99 14.38
CA LYS A 198 5.34 10.39 15.69
C LYS A 198 4.22 10.59 16.70
N TYR A 199 4.42 10.08 17.90
CA TYR A 199 3.56 10.31 19.06
C TYR A 199 4.42 10.86 20.20
N GLU A 200 4.11 12.06 20.70
CA GLU A 200 4.89 12.73 21.78
C GLU A 200 6.40 12.78 21.49
N GLY A 201 6.78 13.00 20.22
CA GLY A 201 8.18 13.02 19.76
C GLY A 201 8.83 11.64 19.56
N MET A 202 8.17 10.56 19.99
CA MET A 202 8.62 9.18 19.76
C MET A 202 8.19 8.69 18.38
N ALA A 203 9.09 8.04 17.65
CA ALA A 203 8.77 7.43 16.36
C ALA A 203 7.97 6.12 16.55
N VAL A 204 6.83 6.03 15.88
CA VAL A 204 5.99 4.82 15.81
C VAL A 204 6.00 4.33 14.39
N LYS A 205 6.26 3.03 14.19
CA LYS A 205 6.34 2.45 12.86
C LYS A 205 5.90 1.00 12.84
N ALA A 206 5.30 0.60 11.73
CA ALA A 206 4.91 -0.76 11.45
C ALA A 206 5.18 -1.05 9.97
N GLY A 207 6.12 -1.95 9.72
CA GLY A 207 6.42 -2.47 8.40
C GLY A 207 5.93 -3.91 8.26
N ALA A 208 5.43 -4.25 7.09
CA ALA A 208 5.02 -5.61 6.78
C ALA A 208 5.23 -5.97 5.32
N ASP A 209 5.17 -7.27 5.08
CA ASP A 209 5.49 -7.90 3.82
C ASP A 209 4.31 -8.72 3.33
N TYR A 210 4.06 -8.65 2.03
CA TYR A 210 3.04 -9.44 1.37
C TYR A 210 3.29 -10.94 1.54
N GLU A 211 2.27 -11.67 1.96
CA GLU A 211 2.24 -13.12 2.00
C GLU A 211 1.44 -13.64 0.81
N ALA A 212 2.16 -14.22 -0.17
CA ALA A 212 1.52 -14.91 -1.28
C ALA A 212 0.92 -16.23 -0.75
N HIS A 213 -0.41 -16.38 -0.90
CA HIS A 213 -1.13 -17.63 -0.67
C HIS A 213 -1.28 -18.41 -1.97
#